data_AF-A0A9N7UEC3-F1
#
_entry.id   AF-A0A9N7UEC3-F1
#
_cell.length_a   1.000
_cell.length_b   1.000
_cell.length_c   1.000
_cell.angle_alpha   90.00
_cell.angle_beta   90.00
_cell.angle_gamma   90.00
#
_symmetry.space_group_name_H-M   'P 1'
#
loop_
_entity.id
_entity.type
_entity.pdbx_description
1 polymer ?
#
loop_
_entity_poly.entity_id
_entity_poly.type
_entity_poly.pdbx_seq_one_letter_code
_entity_poly.pdbx_strand_id
1 'polypeptide(L)'
;MAFWAQKGVLLVSLLTSAVRGRVEKELSPECREFLYMGTPPTGLGHHALQFICQRYNKRARYVTLYNTVDRIPVYSAYTFKRSEGERCLDVPWMYEPQLSTSSDTDEMQPFPRGYIHKNFEDAQAVLDDYSNAVLYERGSLNPDEHQGEPDDKASTYTLTNVVPMVPDFHKTVWSKREHVVRKRLNNYCRGRAYVVTGVTTSGKMIRRENINRIAVPTYLWSAYCCVDFDHNAPYAERYKFPSFAHYGLNEENNEVVEMSVQKLKEFLQRTTFVDQNFQIFVGDCDPPARVKL
;
A
#
# COMPACT_ATOMS: atom_id res chain seq x y z
N MET A 1 -35.97 15.92 -65.42
CA MET A 1 -35.33 16.52 -64.23
C MET A 1 -35.75 15.71 -63.00
N ALA A 2 -34.87 14.83 -62.50
CA ALA A 2 -35.08 14.13 -61.24
C ALA A 2 -33.71 13.97 -60.56
N PHE A 3 -33.44 14.83 -59.58
CA PHE A 3 -32.27 14.77 -58.72
C PHE A 3 -32.49 13.68 -57.66
N TRP A 4 -31.64 12.66 -57.61
CA TRP A 4 -31.56 11.73 -56.49
C TRP A 4 -30.53 12.26 -55.49
N ALA A 5 -30.99 12.68 -54.31
CA ALA A 5 -30.15 13.09 -53.20
C ALA A 5 -29.69 11.86 -52.42
N GLN A 6 -28.38 11.58 -52.47
CA GLN A 6 -27.75 10.49 -51.73
C GLN A 6 -27.47 10.95 -50.30
N LYS A 7 -28.29 10.51 -49.33
CA LYS A 7 -28.05 10.77 -47.90
C LYS A 7 -27.02 9.76 -47.37
N GLY A 8 -25.79 10.21 -47.16
CA GLY A 8 -24.78 9.47 -46.42
C GLY A 8 -25.13 9.40 -44.93
N VAL A 9 -25.18 8.19 -44.38
CA VAL A 9 -25.29 7.96 -42.94
C VAL A 9 -23.87 7.90 -42.37
N LEU A 10 -23.48 8.94 -41.63
CA LEU A 10 -22.26 8.96 -40.82
C LEU A 10 -22.51 8.11 -39.57
N LEU A 11 -21.94 6.91 -39.53
CA LEU A 11 -21.82 6.13 -38.30
C LEU A 11 -20.79 6.83 -37.39
N VAL A 12 -21.27 7.56 -36.39
CA VAL A 12 -20.43 8.05 -35.29
C VAL A 12 -20.21 6.87 -34.35
N SER A 13 -19.04 6.23 -34.46
CA SER A 13 -18.59 5.23 -33.50
C SER A 13 -18.28 5.93 -32.17
N LEU A 14 -19.22 5.89 -31.22
CA LEU A 14 -18.92 6.19 -29.83
C LEU A 14 -17.96 5.12 -29.30
N LEU A 15 -16.68 5.47 -29.20
CA LEU A 15 -15.71 4.74 -28.39
C LEU A 15 -16.09 4.97 -26.92
N THR A 16 -16.96 4.12 -26.39
CA THR A 16 -17.12 3.99 -24.94
C THR A 16 -15.85 3.33 -24.42
N SER A 17 -14.99 4.10 -23.76
CA SER A 17 -13.90 3.56 -22.96
C SER A 17 -14.53 2.79 -21.80
N ALA A 18 -14.73 1.49 -22.00
CA ALA A 18 -14.98 0.57 -20.90
C ALA A 18 -13.75 0.59 -20.00
N VAL A 19 -13.86 1.27 -18.85
CA VAL A 19 -12.88 1.18 -17.77
C VAL A 19 -13.00 -0.24 -17.25
N ARG A 20 -12.14 -1.12 -17.75
CA ARG A 20 -12.06 -2.50 -17.31
C ARG A 20 -11.31 -2.48 -15.98
N GLY A 21 -11.98 -2.83 -14.89
CA GLY A 21 -11.31 -3.02 -13.61
C GLY A 21 -10.17 -4.02 -13.80
N ARG A 22 -8.92 -3.56 -13.66
CA ARG A 22 -7.75 -4.35 -14.05
C ARG A 22 -6.93 -4.61 -12.80
N VAL A 23 -6.86 -5.88 -12.42
CA VAL A 23 -5.68 -6.41 -11.73
C VAL A 23 -4.52 -6.24 -12.70
N GLU A 24 -3.66 -5.27 -12.41
CA GLU A 24 -2.69 -4.79 -13.38
C GLU A 24 -1.39 -5.60 -13.28
N LYS A 25 -0.99 -6.24 -14.38
CA LYS A 25 0.40 -6.72 -14.53
C LYS A 25 1.39 -5.54 -14.60
N GLU A 26 0.89 -4.37 -15.00
CA GLU A 26 1.63 -3.12 -15.10
C GLU A 26 0.78 -1.96 -14.58
N LEU A 27 1.29 -1.23 -13.58
CA LEU A 27 0.61 -0.08 -12.98
C LEU A 27 0.29 1.02 -13.98
N SER A 28 -0.92 1.55 -13.91
CA SER A 28 -1.38 2.70 -14.68
C SER A 28 -0.57 3.97 -14.33
N PRO A 29 -0.51 4.96 -15.23
CA PRO A 29 0.21 6.21 -14.99
C PRO A 29 -0.23 6.93 -13.71
N GLU A 30 -1.53 6.94 -13.41
CA GLU A 30 -2.09 7.56 -12.20
C GLU A 30 -1.54 6.91 -10.92
N CYS A 31 -1.45 5.59 -10.91
CA CYS A 31 -1.02 4.83 -9.73
C CYS A 31 0.49 4.92 -9.52
N ARG A 32 1.25 5.13 -10.60
CA ARG A 32 2.70 5.42 -10.52
C ARG A 32 3.00 6.73 -9.82
N GLU A 33 2.05 7.66 -9.70
CA GLU A 33 2.27 8.91 -8.94
C GLU A 33 2.56 8.68 -7.45
N PHE A 34 2.19 7.51 -6.92
CA PHE A 34 2.45 7.11 -5.54
C PHE A 34 3.82 6.47 -5.32
N LEU A 35 4.61 6.31 -6.39
CA LEU A 35 5.91 5.68 -6.39
C LEU A 35 6.99 6.70 -6.70
N TYR A 36 8.10 6.63 -5.97
CA TYR A 36 9.25 7.50 -6.25
C TYR A 36 9.75 7.21 -7.68
N MET A 37 9.87 8.28 -8.49
CA MET A 37 10.22 8.18 -9.91
C MET A 37 9.29 7.24 -10.71
N GLY A 38 8.05 7.04 -10.26
CA GLY A 38 7.08 6.17 -10.93
C GLY A 38 7.46 4.68 -10.97
N THR A 39 8.40 4.25 -10.14
CA THR A 39 8.99 2.91 -10.19
C THR A 39 8.65 2.12 -8.93
N PRO A 40 8.02 0.93 -9.04
CA PRO A 40 7.70 0.10 -7.89
C PRO A 40 8.96 -0.56 -7.32
N PRO A 41 8.94 -0.96 -6.03
CA PRO A 41 9.96 -1.85 -5.49
C PRO A 41 10.22 -3.07 -6.38
N THR A 42 11.49 -3.37 -6.64
CA THR A 42 11.94 -4.51 -7.48
C THR A 42 12.37 -5.69 -6.61
N GLY A 43 12.56 -6.88 -7.21
CA GLY A 43 13.05 -8.07 -6.49
C GLY A 43 12.00 -8.79 -5.65
N LEU A 44 10.72 -8.57 -5.98
CA LEU A 44 9.56 -9.29 -5.45
C LEU A 44 8.85 -9.96 -6.64
N GLY A 45 9.26 -11.20 -6.95
CA GLY A 45 8.73 -11.94 -8.10
C GLY A 45 8.01 -13.21 -7.67
N HIS A 46 6.67 -13.22 -7.70
CA HIS A 46 5.90 -14.44 -7.50
C HIS A 46 4.56 -14.36 -8.25
N HIS A 47 4.10 -15.48 -8.81
CA HIS A 47 2.92 -15.54 -9.68
C HIS A 47 1.60 -15.16 -8.97
N ALA A 48 1.56 -15.29 -7.64
CA ALA A 48 0.41 -14.90 -6.82
C ALA A 48 0.38 -13.40 -6.47
N LEU A 49 1.44 -12.65 -6.81
CA LEU A 49 1.53 -11.22 -6.53
C LEU A 49 0.81 -10.42 -7.60
N GLN A 50 0.00 -9.47 -7.14
CA GLN A 50 -0.84 -8.66 -7.98
C GLN A 50 -0.76 -7.21 -7.51
N PHE A 51 -0.54 -6.29 -8.46
CA PHE A 51 -0.68 -4.88 -8.17
C PHE A 51 -2.16 -4.52 -8.09
N ILE A 52 -2.51 -3.78 -7.06
CA ILE A 52 -3.80 -3.15 -6.87
C ILE A 52 -3.55 -1.65 -6.84
N CYS A 53 -4.12 -0.94 -7.80
CA CYS A 53 -4.27 0.49 -7.67
C CYS A 53 -5.50 0.77 -6.83
N GLN A 54 -5.28 1.24 -5.61
CA GLN A 54 -6.34 1.44 -4.64
C GLN A 54 -7.11 2.68 -5.03
N ARG A 55 -8.36 2.51 -5.51
CA ARG A 55 -9.21 3.62 -5.93
C ARG A 55 -10.40 3.80 -5.02
N TYR A 56 -10.67 5.05 -4.66
CA TYR A 56 -11.81 5.43 -3.84
C TYR A 56 -12.37 6.77 -4.30
N ASN A 57 -13.68 6.86 -4.47
CA ASN A 57 -14.38 8.02 -5.04
C ASN A 57 -13.80 8.43 -6.40
N LYS A 58 -13.61 7.46 -7.30
CA LYS A 58 -13.15 7.64 -8.70
C LYS A 58 -11.71 8.11 -8.84
N ARG A 59 -10.93 8.11 -7.76
CA ARG A 59 -9.54 8.59 -7.73
C ARG A 59 -8.63 7.50 -7.19
N ALA A 60 -7.47 7.36 -7.83
CA ALA A 60 -6.37 6.58 -7.28
C ALA A 60 -5.88 7.22 -5.97
N ARG A 61 -5.56 6.40 -4.97
CA ARG A 61 -5.20 6.84 -3.61
C ARG A 61 -3.83 6.35 -3.18
N TYR A 62 -3.49 5.10 -3.49
CA TYR A 62 -2.19 4.48 -3.23
C TYR A 62 -2.06 3.17 -4.02
N VAL A 63 -0.90 2.51 -3.91
CA VAL A 63 -0.62 1.23 -4.55
C VAL A 63 -0.43 0.16 -3.49
N THR A 64 -0.96 -1.03 -3.72
CA THR A 64 -0.65 -2.22 -2.94
C THR A 64 -0.09 -3.30 -3.86
N LEU A 65 0.99 -3.96 -3.44
CA LEU A 65 1.35 -5.26 -3.99
C LEU A 65 0.77 -6.34 -3.08
N TYR A 66 -0.20 -7.09 -3.59
CA TYR A 66 -1.01 -8.02 -2.82
C TYR A 66 -0.69 -9.46 -3.19
N ASN A 67 -0.58 -10.34 -2.19
CA ASN A 67 -0.46 -11.77 -2.40
C ASN A 67 -1.84 -12.44 -2.27
N THR A 68 -2.35 -12.96 -3.37
CA THR A 68 -3.69 -13.58 -3.42
C THR A 68 -3.75 -14.96 -2.77
N VAL A 69 -2.61 -15.65 -2.61
CA VAL A 69 -2.51 -16.95 -1.92
C VAL A 69 -2.44 -16.76 -0.42
N ASP A 70 -1.55 -15.85 0.02
CA ASP A 70 -1.37 -15.53 1.44
C ASP A 70 -2.43 -14.55 1.98
N ARG A 71 -3.22 -13.97 1.06
CA ARG A 71 -4.31 -13.01 1.30
C ARG A 71 -3.91 -11.83 2.18
N ILE A 72 -2.69 -11.32 1.97
CA ILE A 72 -2.17 -10.13 2.64
C ILE A 72 -1.43 -9.22 1.66
N PRO A 73 -1.37 -7.90 1.92
CA PRO A 73 -0.43 -7.04 1.23
C PRO A 73 1.02 -7.39 1.58
N VAL A 74 1.85 -7.52 0.55
CA VAL A 74 3.31 -7.60 0.70
C VAL A 74 3.89 -6.22 0.99
N TYR A 75 3.36 -5.19 0.33
CA TYR A 75 3.57 -3.80 0.71
C TYR A 75 2.43 -2.89 0.25
N SER A 76 2.34 -1.73 0.90
CA SER A 76 1.58 -0.56 0.46
C SER A 76 2.55 0.60 0.20
N ALA A 77 2.42 1.25 -0.95
CA ALA A 77 3.21 2.40 -1.39
C ALA A 77 2.31 3.61 -1.64
N TYR A 78 2.64 4.74 -1.00
CA TYR A 78 1.79 5.91 -0.96
C TYR A 78 2.60 7.20 -0.85
N THR A 79 1.99 8.33 -1.21
CA THR A 79 2.53 9.64 -0.89
C THR A 79 2.05 10.07 0.48
N PHE A 80 2.96 10.54 1.32
CA PHE A 80 2.61 11.16 2.59
C PHE A 80 1.82 12.46 2.34
N LYS A 81 0.66 12.59 2.97
CA LYS A 81 -0.17 13.79 2.92
C LYS A 81 -0.19 14.39 4.33
N ARG A 82 0.40 15.57 4.48
CA ARG A 82 0.52 16.26 5.77
C ARG A 82 -0.82 16.20 6.54
N SER A 83 -0.78 15.75 7.78
CA SER A 83 -1.96 15.63 8.66
C SER A 83 -1.55 15.94 10.09
N GLU A 84 -2.46 16.52 10.88
CA GLU A 84 -2.25 16.75 12.32
C GLU A 84 -2.34 15.45 13.13
N GLY A 85 -2.81 14.37 12.50
CA GLY A 85 -2.95 13.03 13.06
C GLY A 85 -4.37 12.68 13.46
N GLU A 86 -5.35 13.40 12.91
CA GLU A 86 -6.76 13.06 13.07
C GLU A 86 -7.05 11.73 12.40
N ARG A 87 -7.82 10.87 13.07
CA ARG A 87 -8.29 9.62 12.49
C ARG A 87 -9.67 9.80 11.91
N CYS A 88 -9.97 9.09 10.82
CA CYS A 88 -11.34 9.05 10.33
C CYS A 88 -12.20 8.22 11.29
N LEU A 89 -13.35 8.77 11.67
CA LEU A 89 -14.37 8.05 12.43
C LEU A 89 -15.37 7.43 11.44
N ASP A 90 -15.89 6.25 11.78
CA ASP A 90 -17.02 5.61 11.12
C ASP A 90 -16.86 5.25 9.62
N VAL A 91 -15.65 4.86 9.20
CA VAL A 91 -15.43 4.31 7.85
C VAL A 91 -15.74 2.81 7.83
N PRO A 92 -16.63 2.32 6.93
CA PRO A 92 -16.87 0.89 6.80
C PRO A 92 -15.64 0.19 6.22
N TRP A 93 -15.40 -1.04 6.65
CA TRP A 93 -14.36 -1.87 6.03
C TRP A 93 -14.73 -2.23 4.59
N MET A 94 -13.74 -2.16 3.72
CA MET A 94 -13.89 -2.35 2.28
C MET A 94 -13.10 -3.55 1.77
N TYR A 95 -13.51 -4.02 0.60
CA TYR A 95 -12.87 -5.07 -0.19
C TYR A 95 -12.60 -4.56 -1.60
N GLU A 96 -11.76 -5.29 -2.34
CA GLU A 96 -11.41 -5.00 -3.73
C GLU A 96 -12.19 -5.93 -4.67
N PRO A 97 -13.25 -5.45 -5.35
CA PRO A 97 -14.06 -6.30 -6.22
C PRO A 97 -13.23 -6.94 -7.35
N GLN A 98 -12.21 -6.22 -7.84
CA GLN A 98 -11.33 -6.65 -8.93
C GLN A 98 -10.50 -7.90 -8.63
N LEU A 99 -10.31 -8.28 -7.36
CA LEU A 99 -9.58 -9.52 -7.01
C LEU A 99 -10.44 -10.77 -7.12
N SER A 100 -11.75 -10.63 -7.01
CA SER A 100 -12.68 -11.72 -6.69
C SER A 100 -13.62 -12.13 -7.79
N THR A 101 -14.00 -11.16 -8.59
CA THR A 101 -14.91 -11.32 -9.72
C THR A 101 -14.28 -10.59 -10.88
N SER A 102 -14.65 -10.93 -12.11
CA SER A 102 -14.49 -10.01 -13.23
C SER A 102 -15.44 -8.83 -13.01
N SER A 103 -15.17 -8.06 -11.97
CA SER A 103 -15.92 -6.87 -11.61
C SER A 103 -15.66 -5.81 -12.66
N ASP A 104 -16.71 -5.11 -13.09
CA ASP A 104 -16.60 -3.98 -14.01
C ASP A 104 -16.06 -2.71 -13.32
N THR A 105 -15.76 -2.78 -12.01
CA THR A 105 -15.23 -1.65 -11.23
C THR A 105 -13.89 -1.98 -10.57
N ASP A 106 -12.99 -1.01 -10.61
CA ASP A 106 -11.70 -0.89 -9.92
C ASP A 106 -11.78 -0.08 -8.61
N GLU A 107 -12.98 0.39 -8.24
CA GLU A 107 -13.22 1.07 -6.98
C GLU A 107 -13.43 0.09 -5.82
N MET A 108 -12.76 0.34 -4.70
CA MET A 108 -12.98 -0.38 -3.45
C MET A 108 -14.41 -0.16 -2.94
N GLN A 109 -15.01 -1.19 -2.34
CA GLN A 109 -16.41 -1.16 -1.92
C GLN A 109 -16.59 -1.63 -0.49
N PRO A 110 -17.55 -1.07 0.28
CA PRO A 110 -17.91 -1.61 1.58
C PRO A 110 -18.31 -3.08 1.48
N PHE A 111 -17.93 -3.89 2.47
CA PHE A 111 -18.42 -5.27 2.54
C PHE A 111 -19.95 -5.29 2.55
N PRO A 112 -20.58 -6.15 1.73
CA PRO A 112 -22.03 -6.20 1.63
C PRO A 112 -22.67 -6.65 2.94
N ARG A 113 -23.78 -6.00 3.31
CA ARG A 113 -24.58 -6.37 4.49
C ARG A 113 -25.55 -7.50 4.09
N GLY A 114 -25.07 -8.74 4.05
CA GLY A 114 -25.91 -9.91 3.75
C GLY A 114 -25.14 -11.10 3.18
N TYR A 115 -25.85 -12.22 2.96
CA TYR A 115 -25.29 -13.45 2.40
C TYR A 115 -25.15 -13.32 0.88
N ILE A 116 -24.15 -12.55 0.43
CA ILE A 116 -23.72 -12.59 -0.97
C ILE A 116 -22.78 -13.78 -1.11
N HIS A 117 -23.04 -14.65 -2.08
CA HIS A 117 -22.14 -15.76 -2.41
C HIS A 117 -20.69 -15.26 -2.42
N LYS A 118 -19.93 -15.74 -1.44
CA LYS A 118 -18.61 -15.26 -1.01
C LYS A 118 -17.49 -15.61 -2.01
N ASN A 119 -17.72 -15.45 -3.31
CA ASN A 119 -16.71 -15.73 -4.34
C ASN A 119 -15.44 -14.87 -4.15
N PHE A 120 -15.52 -13.80 -3.36
CA PHE A 120 -14.37 -12.97 -3.00
C PHE A 120 -13.47 -13.52 -1.91
N GLU A 121 -13.95 -14.46 -1.10
CA GLU A 121 -13.14 -15.04 -0.02
C GLU A 121 -11.97 -15.89 -0.54
N ASP A 122 -12.01 -16.30 -1.80
CA ASP A 122 -10.96 -17.13 -2.38
C ASP A 122 -9.68 -16.33 -2.62
N ALA A 123 -9.81 -15.08 -3.08
CA ALA A 123 -8.70 -14.26 -3.55
C ALA A 123 -8.24 -13.17 -2.57
N GLN A 124 -9.04 -12.85 -1.53
CA GLN A 124 -8.70 -11.81 -0.56
C GLN A 124 -9.21 -12.13 0.86
N ALA A 125 -8.65 -11.43 1.83
CA ALA A 125 -9.08 -11.52 3.23
C ALA A 125 -10.49 -10.94 3.43
N VAL A 126 -11.23 -11.51 4.36
CA VAL A 126 -12.53 -11.00 4.80
C VAL A 126 -12.57 -10.76 6.30
N LEU A 127 -13.57 -10.02 6.77
CA LEU A 127 -13.71 -9.71 8.20
C LEU A 127 -13.75 -10.97 9.07
N ASP A 128 -14.41 -12.03 8.60
CA ASP A 128 -14.49 -13.33 9.29
C ASP A 128 -13.13 -14.00 9.49
N ASP A 129 -12.12 -13.68 8.68
CA ASP A 129 -10.75 -14.20 8.85
C ASP A 129 -10.07 -13.66 10.12
N TYR A 130 -10.52 -12.51 10.63
CA TYR A 130 -10.00 -11.87 11.84
C TYR A 130 -10.86 -12.10 13.08
N SER A 131 -12.14 -12.49 12.91
CA SER A 131 -13.11 -12.61 14.01
C SER A 131 -12.67 -13.56 15.15
N ASN A 132 -11.97 -14.64 14.82
CA ASN A 132 -11.49 -15.64 15.80
C ASN A 132 -9.97 -15.56 16.05
N ALA A 133 -9.29 -14.56 15.48
CA ALA A 133 -7.85 -14.42 15.58
C ALA A 133 -7.45 -13.59 16.83
N VAL A 134 -7.79 -14.08 18.03
CA VAL A 134 -7.67 -13.32 19.31
C VAL A 134 -6.24 -12.81 19.59
N LEU A 135 -5.23 -13.46 19.00
CA LEU A 135 -3.81 -13.11 19.13
C LEU A 135 -3.38 -11.95 18.21
N TYR A 136 -4.26 -11.46 17.34
CA TYR A 136 -3.90 -10.47 16.32
C TYR A 136 -4.97 -9.40 16.18
N GLU A 137 -4.49 -8.21 15.83
CA GLU A 137 -5.30 -7.10 15.37
C GLU A 137 -5.06 -6.81 13.89
N ARG A 138 -6.00 -6.08 13.31
CA ARG A 138 -5.89 -5.54 11.96
C ARG A 138 -4.96 -4.33 12.00
N GLY A 139 -3.74 -4.48 11.49
CA GLY A 139 -2.79 -3.39 11.35
C GLY A 139 -2.65 -2.97 9.89
N SER A 140 -2.81 -1.68 9.60
CA SER A 140 -2.72 -1.13 8.25
C SER A 140 -1.27 -0.86 7.86
N LEU A 141 -0.88 -1.12 6.60
CA LEU A 141 0.45 -0.75 6.09
C LEU A 141 0.51 0.71 5.62
N ASN A 142 -0.58 1.23 5.07
CA ASN A 142 -0.81 2.66 4.87
C ASN A 142 -1.74 3.16 5.99
N PRO A 143 -1.23 3.85 7.03
CA PRO A 143 -2.05 4.36 8.12
C PRO A 143 -2.80 5.64 7.73
N ASP A 144 -4.03 5.79 8.25
CA ASP A 144 -4.86 6.99 8.03
C ASP A 144 -4.21 8.27 8.59
N GLU A 145 -3.37 8.13 9.62
CA GLU A 145 -2.60 9.23 10.22
C GLU A 145 -1.60 9.87 9.24
N HIS A 146 -1.20 9.16 8.18
CA HIS A 146 -0.32 9.68 7.11
C HIS A 146 -1.10 10.30 5.94
N GLN A 147 -2.43 10.29 6.00
CA GLN A 147 -3.31 10.81 4.96
C GLN A 147 -3.95 12.13 5.41
N GLY A 148 -4.17 13.07 4.49
CA GLY A 148 -4.64 14.43 4.80
C GLY A 148 -6.15 14.59 4.68
N GLU A 149 -6.70 14.32 3.50
CA GLU A 149 -8.12 14.54 3.21
C GLU A 149 -9.00 13.38 3.71
N PRO A 150 -10.29 13.62 4.03
CA PRO A 150 -11.20 12.58 4.51
C PRO A 150 -11.31 11.36 3.60
N ASP A 151 -11.37 11.57 2.27
CA ASP A 151 -11.43 10.46 1.32
C ASP A 151 -10.12 9.67 1.25
N ASP A 152 -8.96 10.32 1.45
CA ASP A 152 -7.68 9.64 1.46
C ASP A 152 -7.55 8.77 2.70
N LYS A 153 -7.97 9.29 3.85
CA LYS A 153 -8.08 8.54 5.11
C LYS A 153 -9.06 7.38 4.97
N ALA A 154 -10.25 7.60 4.42
CA ALA A 154 -11.25 6.54 4.24
C ALA A 154 -10.72 5.39 3.35
N SER A 155 -9.93 5.71 2.32
CA SER A 155 -9.37 4.70 1.41
C SER A 155 -8.39 3.72 2.08
N THR A 156 -7.87 4.02 3.28
CA THR A 156 -6.97 3.10 4.00
C THR A 156 -7.71 1.94 4.66
N TYR A 157 -9.05 1.99 4.77
CA TYR A 157 -9.90 1.01 5.44
C TYR A 157 -10.34 -0.14 4.51
N THR A 158 -9.42 -0.66 3.71
CA THR A 158 -9.60 -1.87 2.88
C THR A 158 -8.76 -3.01 3.44
N LEU A 159 -9.28 -4.24 3.44
CA LEU A 159 -8.52 -5.39 3.96
C LEU A 159 -7.29 -5.73 3.11
N THR A 160 -7.23 -5.26 1.85
CA THR A 160 -6.01 -5.37 1.05
C THR A 160 -4.88 -4.45 1.52
N ASN A 161 -5.11 -3.56 2.49
CA ASN A 161 -4.08 -2.73 3.13
C ASN A 161 -3.75 -3.22 4.55
N VAL A 162 -4.32 -4.34 5.00
CA VAL A 162 -4.26 -4.81 6.39
C VAL A 162 -3.50 -6.12 6.52
N VAL A 163 -2.71 -6.24 7.59
CA VAL A 163 -2.04 -7.47 8.00
C VAL A 163 -2.36 -7.80 9.46
N PRO A 164 -2.28 -9.08 9.87
CA PRO A 164 -2.34 -9.45 11.28
C PRO A 164 -1.11 -8.94 12.06
N MET A 165 -1.32 -8.04 13.01
CA MET A 165 -0.26 -7.56 13.91
C MET A 165 -0.54 -8.00 15.35
N VAL A 166 0.52 -8.32 16.10
CA VAL A 166 0.39 -8.61 17.55
C VAL A 166 -0.09 -7.33 18.27
N PRO A 167 -1.14 -7.39 19.11
CA PRO A 167 -1.80 -6.20 19.67
C PRO A 167 -0.86 -5.26 20.44
N ASP A 168 0.01 -5.81 21.30
CA ASP A 168 0.96 -4.99 22.07
C ASP A 168 1.94 -4.28 21.13
N PHE A 169 2.61 -5.03 20.25
CA PHE A 169 3.51 -4.48 19.25
C PHE A 169 2.84 -3.39 18.40
N HIS A 170 1.63 -3.65 17.89
CA HIS A 170 0.88 -2.69 17.07
C HIS A 170 0.60 -1.38 17.81
N LYS A 171 -0.01 -1.46 19.01
CA LYS A 171 -0.47 -0.28 19.74
C LYS A 171 0.66 0.50 20.38
N THR A 172 1.64 -0.19 20.95
CA THR A 172 2.63 0.45 21.84
C THR A 172 3.94 0.74 21.13
N VAL A 173 4.24 0.07 20.01
CA VAL A 173 5.52 0.18 19.30
C VAL A 173 5.33 0.70 17.88
N TRP A 174 4.57 -0.01 17.04
CA TRP A 174 4.42 0.32 15.63
C TRP A 174 3.70 1.66 15.42
N SER A 175 2.53 1.84 16.05
CA SER A 175 1.75 3.08 15.91
C SER A 175 2.51 4.32 16.43
N LYS A 176 3.31 4.18 17.50
CA LYS A 176 4.19 5.27 17.95
C LYS A 176 5.24 5.62 16.91
N ARG A 177 5.76 4.64 16.18
CA ARG A 177 6.76 4.87 15.14
C ARG A 177 6.16 5.55 13.92
N GLU A 178 4.97 5.15 13.49
CA GLU A 178 4.20 5.84 12.44
C GLU A 178 4.02 7.32 12.79
N HIS A 179 3.57 7.61 14.02
CA HIS A 179 3.42 8.97 14.52
C HIS A 179 4.74 9.78 14.51
N VAL A 180 5.87 9.16 14.86
CA VAL A 180 7.20 9.81 14.79
C VAL A 180 7.58 10.13 13.34
N VAL A 181 7.33 9.22 12.40
CA VAL A 181 7.58 9.44 10.97
C VAL A 181 6.68 10.57 10.45
N ARG A 182 5.39 10.59 10.82
CA ARG A 182 4.47 11.68 10.47
C ARG A 182 5.00 13.03 10.91
N LYS A 183 5.38 13.16 12.19
CA LYS A 183 5.94 14.42 12.72
C LYS A 183 7.21 14.85 11.97
N ARG A 184 8.11 13.91 11.71
CA ARG A 184 9.34 14.19 10.96
C ARG A 184 9.05 14.70 9.55
N LEU A 185 8.19 14.00 8.81
CA LEU A 185 7.85 14.39 7.43
C LEU A 185 7.05 15.69 7.39
N ASN A 186 6.12 15.92 8.33
CA ASN A 186 5.41 17.20 8.44
C ASN A 186 6.36 18.39 8.63
N ASN A 187 7.33 18.24 9.54
CA ASN A 187 8.17 19.35 9.97
C ASN A 187 9.32 19.62 9.00
N TYR A 188 9.87 18.59 8.36
CA TYR A 188 11.14 18.71 7.64
C TYR A 188 11.08 18.30 6.16
N CYS A 189 10.04 17.60 5.69
CA CYS A 189 9.87 17.35 4.26
C CYS A 189 9.14 18.51 3.60
N ARG A 190 9.80 19.19 2.65
CA ARG A 190 9.26 20.36 1.95
C ARG A 190 8.51 19.96 0.68
N GLY A 191 9.03 18.96 -0.04
CA GLY A 191 8.42 18.40 -1.24
C GLY A 191 7.48 17.22 -0.97
N ARG A 192 7.35 16.37 -1.99
CA ARG A 192 6.55 15.14 -1.91
C ARG A 192 7.37 14.03 -1.24
N ALA A 193 6.85 13.44 -0.18
CA ALA A 193 7.42 12.25 0.43
C ALA A 193 6.71 11.00 -0.07
N TYR A 194 7.48 9.99 -0.46
CA TYR A 194 7.00 8.67 -0.83
C TYR A 194 7.30 7.70 0.30
N VAL A 195 6.35 6.87 0.67
CA VAL A 195 6.47 5.89 1.75
C VAL A 195 6.12 4.51 1.21
N VAL A 196 6.93 3.52 1.56
CA VAL A 196 6.66 2.11 1.28
C VAL A 196 6.73 1.37 2.60
N THR A 197 5.61 0.77 2.99
CA THR A 197 5.49 -0.06 4.18
C THR A 197 5.14 -1.48 3.75
N GLY A 198 5.92 -2.46 4.19
CA GLY A 198 5.75 -3.84 3.79
C GLY A 198 6.01 -4.83 4.91
N VAL A 199 5.92 -6.10 4.54
CA VAL A 199 6.06 -7.23 5.46
C VAL A 199 7.00 -8.29 4.90
N THR A 200 7.38 -9.22 5.76
CA THR A 200 7.96 -10.52 5.39
C THR A 200 7.15 -11.61 6.07
N THR A 201 7.16 -12.83 5.52
CA THR A 201 6.41 -13.96 6.07
C THR A 201 7.29 -15.20 6.18
N SER A 202 7.07 -16.00 7.22
CA SER A 202 7.77 -17.27 7.47
C SER A 202 6.86 -18.50 7.41
N GLY A 203 5.66 -18.37 6.80
CA GLY A 203 4.69 -19.46 6.64
C GLY A 203 3.69 -19.64 7.79
N LYS A 204 3.72 -18.76 8.81
CA LYS A 204 2.70 -18.72 9.86
C LYS A 204 1.36 -18.24 9.27
N MET A 205 0.28 -18.98 9.51
CA MET A 205 -1.05 -18.68 8.97
C MET A 205 -2.10 -18.62 10.08
N ILE A 206 -3.06 -17.70 9.96
CA ILE A 206 -4.32 -17.76 10.71
C ILE A 206 -5.25 -18.75 9.99
N ARG A 207 -5.91 -19.60 10.78
CA ARG A 207 -6.83 -20.62 10.29
C ARG A 207 -8.27 -20.26 10.63
N ARG A 208 -9.17 -20.46 9.67
CA ARG A 208 -10.62 -20.40 9.85
C ARG A 208 -11.19 -21.73 9.40
N GLU A 209 -11.99 -22.37 10.24
CA GLU A 209 -12.58 -23.70 9.95
C GLU A 209 -11.52 -24.73 9.52
N ASN A 210 -10.35 -24.71 10.20
CA ASN A 210 -9.19 -25.54 9.89
C ASN A 210 -8.53 -25.31 8.52
N ILE A 211 -8.89 -24.25 7.80
CA ILE A 211 -8.27 -23.88 6.51
C ILE A 211 -7.34 -22.69 6.73
N ASN A 212 -6.14 -22.72 6.13
CA ASN A 212 -5.24 -21.57 6.12
C ASN A 212 -5.89 -20.41 5.35
N ARG A 213 -6.05 -19.26 6.01
CA ARG A 213 -6.75 -18.12 5.42
C ARG A 213 -5.82 -16.97 5.08
N ILE A 214 -5.13 -16.43 6.08
CA ILE A 214 -4.29 -15.23 5.95
C ILE A 214 -2.92 -15.49 6.58
N ALA A 215 -1.86 -15.05 5.91
CA ALA A 215 -0.51 -15.14 6.47
C ALA A 215 -0.29 -14.13 7.58
N VAL A 216 0.55 -14.50 8.54
CA VAL A 216 0.99 -13.65 9.64
C VAL A 216 2.41 -13.16 9.33
N PRO A 217 2.62 -11.84 9.23
CA PRO A 217 3.95 -11.25 9.08
C PRO A 217 4.91 -11.68 10.18
N THR A 218 6.15 -11.97 9.79
CA THR A 218 7.29 -12.12 10.71
C THR A 218 7.85 -10.76 11.07
N TYR A 219 8.20 -9.95 10.07
CA TYR A 219 8.66 -8.57 10.24
C TYR A 219 7.76 -7.60 9.50
N LEU A 220 7.58 -6.43 10.09
CA LEU A 220 7.08 -5.24 9.43
C LEU A 220 8.23 -4.30 9.16
N TRP A 221 8.21 -3.62 8.02
CA TRP A 221 9.21 -2.63 7.66
C TRP A 221 8.57 -1.44 6.97
N SER A 222 9.15 -0.26 7.14
CA SER A 222 8.71 0.95 6.45
C SER A 222 9.91 1.81 6.12
N ALA A 223 9.87 2.41 4.94
CA ALA A 223 10.89 3.30 4.43
C ALA A 223 10.23 4.50 3.76
N TYR A 224 10.84 5.67 3.88
CA TYR A 224 10.38 6.88 3.20
C TYR A 224 11.50 7.52 2.37
N CYS A 225 11.08 8.33 1.41
CA CYS A 225 11.92 9.09 0.50
C CYS A 225 11.36 10.51 0.36
N CYS A 226 12.13 11.53 0.74
CA CYS A 226 11.83 12.93 0.54
C CYS A 226 13.10 13.68 0.11
N VAL A 227 13.24 13.93 -1.18
CA VAL A 227 14.43 14.55 -1.78
C VAL A 227 14.52 16.06 -1.53
N ASP A 228 13.39 16.72 -1.28
CA ASP A 228 13.31 18.15 -0.98
C ASP A 228 12.93 18.34 0.49
N PHE A 229 13.91 18.58 1.33
CA PHE A 229 13.78 18.66 2.78
C PHE A 229 14.52 19.85 3.37
N ASP A 230 14.25 20.15 4.64
CA ASP A 230 14.88 21.25 5.34
C ASP A 230 16.33 20.93 5.75
N HIS A 231 17.29 21.54 5.05
CA HIS A 231 18.71 21.41 5.38
C HIS A 231 19.13 22.09 6.70
N ASN A 232 18.27 22.94 7.27
CA ASN A 232 18.47 23.56 8.59
C ASN A 232 17.87 22.74 9.74
N ALA A 233 17.26 21.58 9.45
CA ALA A 233 16.73 20.68 10.47
C ALA A 233 17.82 20.31 11.51
N PRO A 234 17.46 20.09 12.79
CA PRO A 234 18.37 19.58 13.80
C PRO A 234 19.08 18.33 13.30
N TYR A 235 20.37 18.16 13.66
CA TYR A 235 21.17 17.04 13.16
C TYR A 235 20.46 15.69 13.31
N ALA A 236 19.82 15.46 14.47
CA ALA A 236 19.09 14.24 14.81
C ALA A 236 17.96 13.87 13.84
N GLU A 237 17.43 14.85 13.09
CA GLU A 237 16.42 14.65 12.04
C GLU A 237 17.06 14.70 10.66
N ARG A 238 18.00 15.64 10.45
CA ARG A 238 18.66 15.87 9.17
C ARG A 238 19.41 14.64 8.62
N TYR A 239 20.06 13.84 9.48
CA TYR A 239 20.76 12.62 9.01
C TYR A 239 19.80 11.54 8.49
N LYS A 240 18.49 11.66 8.78
CA LYS A 240 17.44 10.75 8.34
C LYS A 240 16.75 11.21 7.06
N PHE A 241 17.34 12.15 6.33
CA PHE A 241 16.92 12.61 5.02
C PHE A 241 18.08 12.47 4.01
N PRO A 242 17.80 12.24 2.71
CA PRO A 242 16.47 12.24 2.08
C PRO A 242 15.66 10.96 2.32
N SER A 243 16.28 9.88 2.77
CA SER A 243 15.60 8.61 3.03
C SER A 243 16.05 7.94 4.32
N PHE A 244 15.11 7.22 4.93
CA PHE A 244 15.38 6.43 6.13
C PHE A 244 14.34 5.33 6.26
N ALA A 245 14.65 4.34 7.10
CA ALA A 245 13.86 3.14 7.24
C ALA A 245 13.81 2.65 8.68
N HIS A 246 12.86 1.77 8.96
CA HIS A 246 12.81 1.00 10.18
C HIS A 246 12.12 -0.36 9.92
N TYR A 247 12.43 -1.33 10.77
CA TYR A 247 11.67 -2.59 10.83
C TYR A 247 11.40 -2.99 12.28
N GLY A 248 10.42 -3.86 12.50
CA GLY A 248 10.14 -4.48 13.79
C GLY A 248 9.68 -5.93 13.62
N LEU A 249 9.99 -6.77 14.59
CA LEU A 249 9.50 -8.15 14.67
C LEU A 249 8.06 -8.15 15.21
N ASN A 250 7.16 -8.85 14.54
CA ASN A 250 5.73 -8.91 14.87
C ASN A 250 5.44 -9.84 16.06
N GLU A 251 6.04 -9.53 17.21
CA GLU A 251 5.99 -10.31 18.43
C GLU A 251 5.89 -9.39 19.66
N GLU A 252 5.44 -9.92 20.79
CA GLU A 252 5.37 -9.18 22.05
C GLU A 252 6.76 -8.74 22.52
N ASN A 253 6.85 -7.65 23.27
CA ASN A 253 8.10 -7.14 23.86
C ASN A 253 9.23 -6.86 22.83
N ASN A 254 8.88 -6.54 21.59
CA ASN A 254 9.83 -6.17 20.56
C ASN A 254 9.83 -4.66 20.30
N GLU A 255 10.94 -4.14 19.79
CA GLU A 255 11.09 -2.74 19.41
C GLU A 255 11.31 -2.59 17.91
N VAL A 256 11.20 -1.35 17.44
CA VAL A 256 11.54 -0.97 16.06
C VAL A 256 13.01 -0.54 15.97
N VAL A 257 13.72 -1.10 14.99
CA VAL A 257 15.11 -0.76 14.69
C VAL A 257 15.13 0.22 13.53
N GLU A 258 15.67 1.41 13.77
CA GLU A 258 15.87 2.47 12.78
C GLU A 258 17.20 2.29 12.01
N MET A 259 17.20 2.52 10.69
CA MET A 259 18.39 2.39 9.84
C MET A 259 18.26 3.11 8.50
N SER A 260 19.35 3.15 7.73
CA SER A 260 19.31 3.59 6.33
C SER A 260 18.53 2.60 5.46
N VAL A 261 17.98 3.10 4.35
CA VAL A 261 17.28 2.27 3.34
C VAL A 261 18.19 1.15 2.83
N GLN A 262 19.48 1.43 2.60
CA GLN A 262 20.46 0.43 2.21
C GLN A 262 20.59 -0.72 3.23
N LYS A 263 20.66 -0.40 4.53
CA LYS A 263 20.72 -1.43 5.58
C LYS A 263 19.43 -2.24 5.69
N LEU A 264 18.27 -1.60 5.49
CA LEU A 264 16.99 -2.31 5.43
C LEU A 264 16.98 -3.29 4.26
N LYS A 265 17.44 -2.87 3.07
CA LYS A 265 17.59 -3.75 1.90
C LYS A 265 18.46 -4.96 2.23
N GLU A 266 19.65 -4.74 2.79
CA GLU A 266 20.57 -5.83 3.18
C GLU A 266 19.92 -6.78 4.19
N PHE A 267 19.16 -6.26 5.15
CA PHE A 267 18.40 -7.06 6.11
C PHE A 267 17.34 -7.91 5.41
N LEU A 268 16.51 -7.33 4.55
CA LEU A 268 15.45 -8.05 3.83
C LEU A 268 16.01 -9.12 2.89
N GLN A 269 17.15 -8.87 2.25
CA GLN A 269 17.83 -9.88 1.42
C GLN A 269 18.30 -11.09 2.24
N ARG A 270 18.73 -10.86 3.49
CA ARG A 270 19.15 -11.95 4.41
C ARG A 270 17.98 -12.79 4.89
N THR A 271 16.75 -12.27 4.91
CA THR A 271 15.57 -13.07 5.26
C THR A 271 15.12 -13.98 4.13
N THR A 272 15.76 -13.92 2.94
CA THR A 272 15.41 -14.66 1.71
C THR A 272 14.00 -14.40 1.19
N PHE A 273 13.30 -13.41 1.75
CA PHE A 273 11.97 -13.00 1.31
C PHE A 273 12.00 -12.21 -0.01
N VAL A 274 13.14 -11.58 -0.31
CA VAL A 274 13.35 -10.75 -1.50
C VAL A 274 14.60 -11.20 -2.25
N ASP A 275 14.62 -10.92 -3.55
CA ASP A 275 15.75 -11.26 -4.43
C ASP A 275 16.99 -10.37 -4.18
N GLN A 276 18.15 -10.80 -4.70
CA GLN A 276 19.41 -10.05 -4.59
C GLN A 276 19.38 -8.68 -5.30
N ASN A 277 18.44 -8.48 -6.23
CA ASN A 277 18.20 -7.19 -6.90
C ASN A 277 17.10 -6.36 -6.24
N PHE A 278 16.69 -6.69 -5.01
CA PHE A 278 15.68 -5.92 -4.27
C PHE A 278 16.09 -4.45 -4.12
N GLN A 279 15.17 -3.55 -4.46
CA GLN A 279 15.31 -2.11 -4.28
C GLN A 279 13.96 -1.54 -3.87
N ILE A 280 13.96 -0.66 -2.87
CA ILE A 280 12.74 0.01 -2.39
C ILE A 280 12.47 1.28 -3.20
N PHE A 281 13.51 2.08 -3.40
CA PHE A 281 13.47 3.33 -4.16
C PHE A 281 14.56 3.30 -5.23
N VAL A 282 14.28 3.93 -6.37
CA VAL A 282 15.30 4.17 -7.41
C VAL A 282 16.50 4.89 -6.80
N GLY A 283 17.70 4.31 -6.94
CA GLY A 283 18.93 4.87 -6.38
C GLY A 283 18.90 5.09 -4.87
N ASP A 284 18.12 4.29 -4.11
CA ASP A 284 17.96 4.43 -2.66
C ASP A 284 17.48 5.83 -2.20
N CYS A 285 16.79 6.55 -3.10
CA CYS A 285 16.36 7.94 -2.92
C CYS A 285 17.52 8.94 -2.82
N ASP A 286 18.68 8.60 -3.38
CA ASP A 286 19.78 9.55 -3.58
C ASP A 286 19.60 10.24 -4.95
N PRO A 287 19.27 11.54 -5.01
CA PRO A 287 19.15 12.24 -6.29
C PRO A 287 20.53 12.28 -6.97
N PRO A 288 20.63 12.00 -8.29
CA PRO A 288 21.88 12.19 -9.00
C PRO A 288 22.35 13.63 -8.80
N ALA A 289 23.64 13.82 -8.49
CA ALA A 289 24.22 15.12 -8.20
C ALA A 289 23.74 16.13 -9.24
N ARG A 290 23.06 17.20 -8.81
CA ARG A 290 22.65 18.28 -9.71
C ARG A 290 23.90 18.74 -10.44
N VAL A 291 23.98 18.46 -11.74
CA VAL A 291 24.95 19.12 -12.62
C VAL A 291 24.62 20.60 -12.48
N LYS A 292 25.50 21.34 -11.79
CA LYS A 292 25.41 22.80 -11.76
C LYS A 292 25.62 23.25 -13.21
N LEU A 293 24.52 23.64 -13.86
CA LEU A 293 24.57 24.45 -15.08
C LEU A 293 25.04 25.86 -14.70
#